data_AF-A0A934S092-F1
#
_entry.id   AF-A0A934S092-F1
#
_cell.length_a   1.000
_cell.length_b   1.000
_cell.length_c   1.000
_cell.angle_alpha   90.00
_cell.angle_beta   90.00
_cell.angle_gamma   90.00
#
_symmetry.space_group_name_H-M   'P 1'
#
loop_
_entity.id
_entity.type
_entity.pdbx_description
1 polymer ?
#
loop_
_entity_poly.entity_id
_entity_poly.type
_entity_poly.pdbx_seq_one_letter_code
_entity_poly.pdbx_strand_id
1 'polypeptide(L)'
;MKPAPKELSTMYPVFRCDVSKFHDLKELEFPTRYFVLFLAADYNSIDQEEMIAIASELIAKGNAYLCAWGEDCGIGDTNWDIAAVETESEKKYGFFTMTTWHEDETIEGGVWFALNCAPVDQHIWNETSIILASVGNETWKNQIQAICDDPVGFSQRVLEEEEKLSQPGSSHNVGKRSPLS
;
A
#
# COMPACT_ATOMS: atom_id res chain seq x y z
N MET A 1 -12.05 -0.27 -10.94
CA MET A 1 -10.91 -1.17 -10.67
C MET A 1 -10.92 -2.35 -11.62
N LYS A 2 -9.75 -2.96 -11.88
CA LYS A 2 -9.61 -4.20 -12.67
C LYS A 2 -9.17 -5.34 -11.75
N PRO A 3 -9.74 -6.54 -11.86
CA PRO A 3 -9.25 -7.70 -11.11
C PRO A 3 -7.83 -8.07 -11.57
N ALA A 4 -6.99 -8.51 -10.64
CA ALA A 4 -5.70 -9.13 -10.94
C ALA A 4 -5.87 -10.65 -11.11
N PRO A 5 -4.88 -11.35 -11.70
CA PRO A 5 -4.96 -12.81 -11.84
C PRO A 5 -5.02 -13.51 -10.48
N LYS A 6 -5.62 -14.71 -10.46
CA LYS A 6 -5.80 -15.49 -9.23
C LYS A 6 -4.48 -15.95 -8.62
N GLU A 7 -3.43 -15.99 -9.42
CA GLU A 7 -2.08 -16.38 -9.04
C GLU A 7 -1.43 -15.37 -8.09
N LEU A 8 -1.89 -14.11 -8.05
CA LEU A 8 -1.49 -13.13 -7.03
C LEU A 8 -2.30 -13.23 -5.74
N SER A 9 -3.43 -13.95 -5.74
CA SER A 9 -4.34 -14.04 -4.60
C SER A 9 -3.80 -15.02 -3.57
N THR A 10 -3.04 -14.51 -2.61
CA THR A 10 -2.48 -15.26 -1.47
C THR A 10 -3.47 -15.39 -0.32
N MET A 11 -4.22 -14.32 -0.01
CA MET A 11 -5.19 -14.27 1.09
C MET A 11 -6.55 -13.68 0.68
N TYR A 12 -6.54 -12.68 -0.20
CA TYR A 12 -7.71 -11.92 -0.60
C TYR A 12 -7.79 -11.75 -2.12
N PRO A 13 -8.97 -11.53 -2.70
CA PRO A 13 -9.09 -11.08 -4.08
C PRO A 13 -8.29 -9.80 -4.31
N VAL A 14 -7.47 -9.77 -5.37
CA VAL A 14 -6.59 -8.65 -5.68
C VAL A 14 -7.16 -7.85 -6.84
N PHE A 15 -7.14 -6.54 -6.71
CA PHE A 15 -7.55 -5.58 -7.73
C PHE A 15 -6.47 -4.52 -7.93
N ARG A 16 -6.48 -3.88 -9.09
CA ARG A 16 -5.62 -2.74 -9.39
C ARG A 16 -6.39 -1.55 -9.94
N CYS A 17 -5.86 -0.37 -9.70
CA CYS A 17 -6.29 0.88 -10.34
C CYS A 17 -5.17 1.90 -10.41
N ASP A 18 -5.30 2.82 -11.34
CA ASP A 18 -4.47 4.01 -11.42
C ASP A 18 -5.39 5.24 -11.40
N VAL A 19 -4.95 6.27 -10.70
CA VAL A 19 -5.62 7.58 -10.70
C VAL A 19 -4.60 8.69 -11.00
N SER A 20 -5.07 9.81 -11.50
CA SER A 20 -4.18 10.91 -11.89
C SER A 20 -3.78 11.78 -10.70
N LYS A 21 -4.65 11.92 -9.70
CA LYS A 21 -4.45 12.73 -8.51
C LYS A 21 -4.94 12.02 -7.26
N PHE A 22 -4.41 12.41 -6.10
CA PHE A 22 -4.85 11.88 -4.81
C PHE A 22 -6.36 12.05 -4.60
N HIS A 23 -6.92 13.21 -4.97
CA HIS A 23 -8.35 13.48 -4.84
C HIS A 23 -9.24 12.45 -5.52
N ASP A 24 -8.78 11.88 -6.64
CA ASP A 24 -9.54 10.89 -7.42
C ASP A 24 -9.69 9.56 -6.67
N LEU A 25 -8.85 9.28 -5.66
CA LEU A 25 -8.98 8.08 -4.81
C LEU A 25 -10.35 8.04 -4.11
N LYS A 26 -10.91 9.21 -3.80
CA LYS A 26 -12.20 9.36 -3.13
C LYS A 26 -13.38 9.01 -4.03
N GLU A 27 -13.19 8.99 -5.34
CA GLU A 27 -14.23 8.63 -6.31
C GLU A 27 -14.22 7.13 -6.62
N LEU A 28 -13.26 6.38 -6.08
CA LEU A 28 -13.18 4.95 -6.30
C LEU A 28 -14.32 4.19 -5.59
N GLU A 29 -14.90 3.25 -6.32
CA GLU A 29 -15.78 2.21 -5.78
C GLU A 29 -14.97 0.95 -5.51
N PHE A 30 -15.04 0.46 -4.28
CA PHE A 30 -14.31 -0.71 -3.83
C PHE A 30 -15.14 -1.99 -4.02
N PRO A 31 -14.52 -3.09 -4.46
CA PRO A 31 -15.22 -4.33 -4.81
C PRO A 31 -15.72 -5.10 -3.57
N THR A 32 -15.21 -4.77 -2.39
CA THR A 32 -15.56 -5.39 -1.12
C THR A 32 -15.77 -4.31 -0.06
N ARG A 33 -16.35 -4.71 1.07
CA ARG A 33 -16.64 -3.79 2.19
C ARG A 33 -15.38 -3.27 2.87
N TYR A 34 -14.37 -4.13 2.98
CA TYR A 34 -13.07 -3.77 3.57
C TYR A 34 -11.97 -3.98 2.54
N PHE A 35 -10.87 -3.26 2.70
CA PHE A 35 -9.73 -3.44 1.83
C PHE A 35 -8.40 -3.05 2.46
N VAL A 36 -7.37 -3.79 2.05
CA VAL A 36 -5.96 -3.39 2.17
C VAL A 36 -5.63 -2.54 0.94
N LEU A 37 -4.98 -1.41 1.15
CA LEU A 37 -4.55 -0.50 0.10
C LEU A 37 -3.03 -0.45 0.07
N PHE A 38 -2.45 -1.00 -1.00
CA PHE A 38 -1.09 -0.63 -1.40
C PHE A 38 -1.18 0.65 -2.25
N LEU A 39 -0.51 1.71 -1.81
CA LEU A 39 -0.57 3.01 -2.48
C LEU A 39 0.83 3.49 -2.88
N ALA A 40 1.11 3.44 -4.18
CA ALA A 40 2.30 4.04 -4.78
C ALA A 40 2.02 5.50 -5.17
N ALA A 41 2.59 6.46 -4.44
CA ALA A 41 2.34 7.88 -4.65
C ALA A 41 3.55 8.77 -4.31
N ASP A 42 3.54 10.01 -4.80
CA ASP A 42 4.42 11.09 -4.33
C ASP A 42 3.65 11.89 -3.27
N TYR A 43 3.96 11.65 -2.00
CA TYR A 43 3.22 12.22 -0.89
C TYR A 43 3.54 13.70 -0.65
N ASN A 44 4.53 14.29 -1.33
CA ASN A 44 4.75 15.74 -1.32
C ASN A 44 3.84 16.50 -2.27
N SER A 45 3.17 15.79 -3.20
CA SER A 45 2.32 16.41 -4.21
C SER A 45 0.95 16.88 -3.70
N ILE A 46 0.66 16.64 -2.42
CA ILE A 46 -0.60 16.97 -1.76
C ILE A 46 -0.32 17.59 -0.38
N ASP A 47 -1.16 18.53 0.05
CA ASP A 47 -1.03 19.11 1.38
C ASP A 47 -1.53 18.17 2.49
N GLN A 48 -1.05 18.42 3.71
CA GLN A 48 -1.34 17.57 4.85
C GLN A 48 -2.84 17.48 5.17
N GLU A 49 -3.55 18.62 5.15
CA GLU A 49 -4.98 18.67 5.51
C GLU A 49 -5.82 17.91 4.48
N GLU A 50 -5.52 18.07 3.18
CA GLU A 50 -6.17 17.33 2.11
C GLU A 50 -5.87 15.82 2.21
N MET A 51 -4.64 15.44 2.53
CA MET A 51 -4.27 14.02 2.70
C MET A 51 -5.03 13.37 3.86
N ILE A 52 -5.13 14.04 5.01
CA ILE A 52 -5.91 13.56 6.17
C ILE A 52 -7.40 13.43 5.80
N ALA A 53 -7.95 14.37 5.03
CA ALA A 53 -9.33 14.30 4.58
C ALA A 53 -9.56 13.10 3.64
N ILE A 54 -8.65 12.86 2.69
CA ILE A 54 -8.71 11.70 1.79
C ILE A 54 -8.60 10.39 2.57
N ALA A 55 -7.63 10.30 3.49
CA ALA A 55 -7.45 9.15 4.36
C ALA A 55 -8.73 8.85 5.16
N SER A 56 -9.32 9.87 5.76
CA SER A 56 -10.57 9.76 6.53
C SER A 56 -11.73 9.22 5.68
N GLU A 57 -11.86 9.68 4.43
CA GLU A 57 -12.88 9.19 3.51
C GLU A 57 -12.62 7.73 3.09
N LEU A 58 -11.37 7.34 2.84
CA LEU A 58 -11.01 5.97 2.50
C LEU A 58 -11.20 5.01 3.68
N ILE A 59 -10.88 5.42 4.90
CA ILE A 59 -11.18 4.68 6.14
C ILE A 59 -12.69 4.52 6.28
N ALA A 60 -13.49 5.58 6.05
CA ALA A 60 -14.95 5.48 6.10
C ALA A 60 -15.52 4.49 5.06
N LYS A 61 -14.80 4.26 3.96
CA LYS A 61 -15.13 3.27 2.92
C LYS A 61 -14.63 1.86 3.22
N GLY A 62 -13.90 1.66 4.32
CA GLY A 62 -13.42 0.35 4.74
C GLY A 62 -11.92 0.09 4.52
N ASN A 63 -11.10 1.12 4.34
CA ASN A 63 -9.65 0.93 4.30
C ASN A 63 -9.16 0.46 5.67
N ALA A 64 -8.85 -0.83 5.80
CA ALA A 64 -8.44 -1.45 7.05
C ALA A 64 -6.92 -1.53 7.22
N TYR A 65 -6.18 -1.43 6.11
CA TYR A 65 -4.72 -1.40 6.14
C TYR A 65 -4.22 -0.52 4.98
N LEU A 66 -3.36 0.46 5.27
CA LEU A 66 -2.52 1.15 4.28
C LEU A 66 -1.10 0.55 4.26
N CYS A 67 -0.61 0.19 3.07
CA CYS A 67 0.80 -0.02 2.78
C CYS A 67 1.26 1.13 1.86
N ALA A 68 1.89 2.15 2.44
CA ALA A 68 2.36 3.33 1.72
C ALA A 68 3.69 3.06 1.01
N TRP A 69 3.83 3.49 -0.23
CA TRP A 69 5.05 3.35 -1.01
C TRP A 69 5.26 4.57 -1.92
N GLY A 70 6.52 4.92 -2.18
CA GLY A 70 6.90 6.04 -3.04
C GLY A 70 7.52 7.20 -2.24
N GLU A 71 7.58 8.36 -2.87
CA GLU A 71 8.30 9.53 -2.33
C GLU A 71 7.62 10.05 -1.07
N ASP A 72 8.39 10.16 0.03
CA ASP A 72 7.94 10.60 1.35
C ASP A 72 6.73 9.82 1.90
N CYS A 73 6.64 8.52 1.59
CA CYS A 73 5.53 7.67 2.03
C CYS A 73 5.37 7.55 3.56
N GLY A 74 6.42 7.83 4.34
CA GLY A 74 6.31 7.95 5.80
C GLY A 74 5.42 9.12 6.27
N ILE A 75 5.31 10.19 5.47
CA ILE A 75 4.33 11.27 5.70
C ILE A 75 2.90 10.74 5.46
N GLY A 76 2.74 9.93 4.42
CA GLY A 76 1.49 9.24 4.09
C GLY A 76 0.96 8.39 5.24
N ASP A 77 1.82 7.53 5.77
CA ASP A 77 1.58 6.70 6.95
C ASP A 77 1.14 7.53 8.17
N THR A 78 1.92 8.56 8.51
CA THR A 78 1.61 9.47 9.62
C THR A 78 0.24 10.14 9.47
N ASN A 79 -0.10 10.63 8.28
CA ASN A 79 -1.38 11.30 8.05
C ASN A 79 -2.56 10.33 8.06
N TRP A 80 -2.35 9.08 7.66
CA TRP A 80 -3.37 8.03 7.79
C TRP A 80 -3.64 7.67 9.25
N ASP A 81 -2.59 7.58 10.08
CA ASP A 81 -2.72 7.39 11.53
C ASP A 81 -3.53 8.52 12.18
N ILE A 82 -3.23 9.77 11.82
CA ILE A 82 -3.99 10.94 12.29
C ILE A 82 -5.47 10.79 11.92
N ALA A 83 -5.78 10.48 10.65
CA ALA A 83 -7.15 10.27 10.19
C ALA A 83 -7.86 9.12 10.94
N ALA A 84 -7.16 8.01 11.20
CA ALA A 84 -7.71 6.87 11.93
C ALA A 84 -8.07 7.22 13.38
N VAL A 85 -7.24 8.04 14.04
CA VAL A 85 -7.47 8.55 15.40
C VAL A 85 -8.62 9.55 15.42
N GLU A 86 -8.61 10.55 14.53
CA GLU A 86 -9.63 11.61 14.48
C GLU A 86 -11.03 11.06 14.17
N THR A 87 -11.11 10.02 13.34
CA THR A 87 -12.39 9.39 12.99
C THR A 87 -12.89 8.39 14.03
N GLU A 88 -12.10 8.09 15.07
CA GLU A 88 -12.34 7.00 16.03
C GLU A 88 -12.66 5.68 15.29
N SER A 89 -11.85 5.32 14.29
CA SER A 89 -12.17 4.29 13.28
C SER A 89 -12.71 2.97 13.87
N GLU A 90 -12.07 2.44 14.91
CA GLU A 90 -12.50 1.21 15.59
C GLU A 90 -13.91 1.32 16.17
N LYS A 91 -14.19 2.40 16.91
CA LYS A 91 -15.49 2.63 17.55
C LYS A 91 -16.58 2.94 16.52
N LYS A 92 -16.23 3.66 15.45
CA LYS A 92 -17.18 4.15 14.46
C LYS A 92 -17.50 3.12 13.38
N TYR A 93 -16.50 2.41 12.88
CA TYR A 93 -16.61 1.50 11.74
C TYR A 93 -16.45 0.02 12.10
N GLY A 94 -16.03 -0.29 13.34
CA GLY A 94 -15.92 -1.65 13.84
C GLY A 94 -14.66 -2.39 13.41
N PHE A 95 -13.63 -1.68 12.97
CA PHE A 95 -12.31 -2.22 12.64
C PHE A 95 -11.21 -1.20 12.94
N PHE A 96 -10.03 -1.68 13.31
CA PHE A 96 -8.85 -0.84 13.47
C PHE A 96 -8.14 -0.67 12.12
N THR A 97 -7.75 0.57 11.79
CA THR A 97 -6.94 0.83 10.59
C THR A 97 -5.47 0.68 10.93
N MET A 98 -4.75 -0.19 10.22
CA MET A 98 -3.31 -0.33 10.33
C MET A 98 -2.59 0.40 9.20
N THR A 99 -1.34 0.77 9.44
CA THR A 99 -0.51 1.55 8.53
C THR A 99 0.91 0.97 8.54
N THR A 100 1.58 1.08 7.40
CA THR A 100 3.01 0.82 7.26
C THR A 100 3.52 1.56 6.02
N TRP A 101 4.83 1.82 5.97
CA TRP A 101 5.48 2.45 4.83
C TRP A 101 6.71 1.67 4.38
N HIS A 102 7.03 1.78 3.09
CA HIS A 102 8.06 0.97 2.41
C HIS A 102 9.02 1.87 1.60
N GLU A 103 9.58 2.90 2.24
CA GLU A 103 10.37 3.95 1.59
C GLU A 103 11.68 3.44 0.95
N ASP A 104 12.32 2.46 1.58
CA ASP A 104 13.60 1.88 1.13
C ASP A 104 13.42 0.60 0.28
N GLU A 105 12.18 0.23 -0.05
CA GLU A 105 11.88 -1.00 -0.77
C GLU A 105 11.60 -0.78 -2.26
N THR A 106 11.84 -1.82 -3.06
CA THR A 106 11.34 -1.85 -4.43
C THR A 106 9.80 -1.91 -4.41
N ILE A 107 9.15 -1.45 -5.48
CA ILE A 107 7.71 -1.56 -5.60
C ILE A 107 7.26 -3.04 -5.57
N GLU A 108 8.09 -3.97 -6.06
CA GLU A 108 7.82 -5.41 -5.99
C GLU A 108 7.84 -5.89 -4.52
N GLY A 109 8.82 -5.44 -3.72
CA GLY A 109 8.88 -5.72 -2.28
C GLY A 109 7.65 -5.20 -1.53
N GLY A 110 7.28 -3.94 -1.74
CA GLY A 110 6.10 -3.34 -1.10
C GLY A 110 4.79 -4.01 -1.51
N VAL A 111 4.62 -4.37 -2.80
CA VAL A 111 3.46 -5.14 -3.26
C VAL A 111 3.45 -6.53 -2.63
N TRP A 112 4.60 -7.20 -2.57
CA TRP A 112 4.71 -8.51 -1.92
C TRP A 112 4.31 -8.44 -0.45
N PHE A 113 4.73 -7.39 0.27
CA PHE A 113 4.32 -7.18 1.66
C PHE A 113 2.80 -7.02 1.77
N ALA A 114 2.18 -6.18 0.94
CA ALA A 114 0.73 -6.02 0.97
C ALA A 114 -0.02 -7.33 0.70
N LEU A 115 0.53 -8.19 -0.16
CA LEU A 115 -0.04 -9.50 -0.48
C LEU A 115 0.16 -10.54 0.64
N ASN A 116 1.28 -10.51 1.37
CA ASN A 116 1.69 -11.64 2.22
C ASN A 116 1.78 -11.29 3.71
N CYS A 117 1.93 -10.01 4.05
CA CYS A 117 2.30 -9.54 5.39
C CYS A 117 1.34 -8.48 5.94
N ALA A 118 0.28 -8.12 5.20
CA ALA A 118 -0.75 -7.19 5.65
C ALA A 118 -2.10 -7.88 5.95
N PRO A 119 -2.17 -8.87 6.86
CA PRO A 119 -3.44 -9.47 7.24
C PRO A 119 -4.31 -8.45 7.98
N VAL A 120 -5.61 -8.49 7.73
CA VAL A 120 -6.59 -7.73 8.53
C VAL A 120 -7.16 -8.60 9.64
N ASP A 121 -7.89 -7.98 10.57
CA ASP A 121 -8.56 -8.68 11.65
C ASP A 121 -9.49 -9.81 11.16
N GLN A 122 -9.55 -10.89 11.94
CA GLN A 122 -10.25 -12.12 11.57
C GLN A 122 -11.74 -11.90 11.29
N HIS A 123 -12.41 -10.95 11.97
CA HIS A 123 -13.85 -10.71 11.79
C HIS A 123 -14.19 -10.02 10.48
N ILE A 124 -13.24 -9.35 9.83
CA ILE A 124 -13.44 -8.70 8.51
C ILE A 124 -12.79 -9.46 7.35
N TRP A 125 -11.98 -10.49 7.64
CA TRP A 125 -11.20 -11.26 6.66
C TRP A 125 -11.95 -11.67 5.39
N ASN A 126 -13.16 -12.22 5.52
CA ASN A 126 -13.93 -12.76 4.39
C ASN A 126 -14.59 -11.68 3.52
N GLU A 127 -14.56 -10.42 3.96
CA GLU A 127 -15.12 -9.25 3.28
C GLU A 127 -14.02 -8.28 2.82
N THR A 128 -12.77 -8.75 2.76
CA THR A 128 -11.58 -7.96 2.42
C THR A 128 -11.05 -8.27 1.03
N SER A 129 -10.60 -7.24 0.32
CA SER A 129 -9.79 -7.33 -0.89
C SER A 129 -8.47 -6.58 -0.73
N ILE A 130 -7.52 -6.81 -1.64
CA ILE A 130 -6.30 -6.01 -1.76
C ILE A 130 -6.43 -5.12 -2.99
N ILE A 131 -6.14 -3.83 -2.83
CA ILE A 131 -6.12 -2.84 -3.90
C ILE A 131 -4.69 -2.38 -4.10
N LEU A 132 -4.15 -2.62 -5.30
CA LEU A 132 -2.87 -2.08 -5.75
C LEU A 132 -3.13 -0.80 -6.53
N ALA A 133 -2.79 0.35 -5.94
CA ALA A 133 -3.07 1.67 -6.51
C ALA A 133 -1.79 2.45 -6.80
N SER A 134 -1.79 3.21 -7.89
CA SER A 134 -0.78 4.23 -8.18
C SER A 134 -1.41 5.60 -8.44
N VAL A 135 -0.75 6.67 -8.03
CA VAL A 135 -1.21 8.06 -8.23
C VAL A 135 -0.22 8.83 -9.10
N GLY A 136 -0.68 9.37 -10.23
CA GLY A 136 0.02 10.39 -11.01
C GLY A 136 1.34 9.99 -11.67
N ASN A 137 1.77 8.73 -11.55
CA ASN A 137 3.06 8.25 -12.05
C ASN A 137 2.91 7.03 -12.96
N GLU A 138 3.19 7.22 -14.25
CA GLU A 138 3.09 6.17 -15.27
C GLU A 138 4.12 5.04 -15.06
N THR A 139 5.29 5.33 -14.48
CA THR A 139 6.28 4.28 -14.17
C THR A 139 5.73 3.32 -13.12
N TRP A 140 5.21 3.84 -12.00
CA TRP A 140 4.65 3.00 -10.93
C TRP A 140 3.42 2.22 -11.39
N LYS A 141 2.54 2.87 -12.16
CA LYS A 141 1.42 2.21 -12.82
C LYS A 141 1.86 1.04 -13.69
N ASN A 142 2.87 1.24 -14.54
CA ASN A 142 3.38 0.19 -15.42
C ASN A 142 4.05 -0.94 -14.64
N GLN A 143 4.72 -0.66 -13.52
CA GLN A 143 5.28 -1.69 -12.64
C GLN A 143 4.19 -2.52 -11.97
N ILE A 144 3.14 -1.90 -11.40
CA ILE A 144 1.98 -2.62 -10.84
C ILE A 144 1.29 -3.46 -11.93
N GLN A 145 1.14 -2.91 -13.13
CA GLN A 145 0.59 -3.61 -14.28
C GLN A 145 1.44 -4.84 -14.65
N ALA A 146 2.77 -4.71 -14.69
CA ALA A 146 3.68 -5.82 -14.99
C ALA A 146 3.62 -6.94 -13.94
N ILE A 147 3.54 -6.59 -12.65
CA ILE A 147 3.32 -7.56 -11.57
C ILE A 147 2.02 -8.34 -11.80
N CYS A 148 0.96 -7.63 -12.20
CA CYS A 148 -0.32 -8.25 -12.47
C CYS A 148 -0.39 -9.04 -13.78
N ASP A 149 0.49 -8.78 -14.75
CA ASP A 149 0.52 -9.50 -16.02
C ASP A 149 1.42 -10.75 -15.96
N ASP A 150 2.38 -10.78 -15.02
CA ASP A 150 3.25 -11.92 -14.75
C ASP A 150 3.41 -12.21 -13.23
N PRO A 151 2.36 -12.75 -12.58
CA PRO A 151 2.39 -13.10 -11.15
C PRO A 151 3.47 -14.10 -10.75
N VAL A 152 3.76 -15.06 -11.65
CA VAL A 152 4.73 -16.13 -11.41
C VAL A 152 6.14 -15.58 -11.45
N GLY A 153 6.48 -14.79 -12.49
CA GLY A 153 7.78 -14.14 -12.55
C GLY A 153 7.97 -13.11 -11.45
N PHE A 154 6.93 -12.38 -11.06
CA PHE A 154 6.96 -11.50 -9.88
C PHE A 154 7.37 -12.27 -8.62
N SER A 155 6.71 -13.39 -8.33
CA SER A 155 7.00 -14.19 -7.15
C SER A 155 8.43 -14.75 -7.17
N GLN A 156 8.94 -15.16 -8.33
CA GLN A 156 10.33 -15.61 -8.49
C GLN A 156 11.33 -14.49 -8.21
N ARG A 157 11.11 -13.28 -8.75
CA ARG A 157 12.01 -12.13 -8.54
C ARG A 157 12.10 -11.74 -7.07
N VAL A 158 10.98 -11.70 -6.36
CA VAL A 158 10.97 -11.37 -4.92
C VAL A 158 11.77 -12.40 -4.11
N LEU A 159 11.57 -13.70 -4.37
CA LEU A 159 12.32 -14.76 -3.69
C LEU A 159 13.83 -14.68 -3.96
N GLU A 160 14.22 -14.38 -5.21
CA GLU A 160 15.63 -14.19 -5.56
C GLU A 160 16.26 -12.97 -4.87
N GLU A 161 15.49 -11.89 -4.66
CA GLU A 161 15.95 -10.71 -3.92
C GLU A 161 16.15 -11.02 -2.43
N GLU A 162 15.20 -11.71 -1.78
CA GLU A 162 15.33 -12.14 -0.39
C GLU A 162 16.53 -13.07 -0.16
N GLU A 163 16.79 -14.00 -1.09
CA GLU A 163 17.94 -14.90 -1.02
C GLU A 163 19.25 -14.10 -1.10
N LYS A 164 19.34 -13.11 -2.00
CA LYS A 164 20.52 -12.23 -2.12
C LYS A 164 20.76 -11.42 -0.84
N LEU A 165 19.70 -10.96 -0.17
CA LEU A 165 19.79 -10.23 1.10
C LEU A 165 20.23 -11.13 2.26
N SER A 166 19.91 -12.42 2.21
CA SER A 166 20.23 -13.39 3.26
C SER A 166 21.66 -13.93 3.22
N GLN A 167 22.44 -13.64 2.16
CA GLN A 167 23.81 -14.13 2.02
C GLN A 167 24.81 -13.36 2.91
N PRO A 168 25.62 -14.06 3.75
CA PRO A 168 26.59 -13.43 4.62
C PRO A 168 27.69 -12.74 3.80
N GLY A 169 27.66 -11.40 3.76
CA GLY A 169 28.64 -10.58 3.03
C GLY A 169 28.03 -9.48 2.15
N SER A 170 26.71 -9.43 1.99
CA SER A 170 26.02 -8.29 1.38
C SER A 170 26.14 -7.06 2.29
N SER A 171 27.22 -6.30 2.14
CA SER A 171 27.41 -5.03 2.85
C SER A 171 26.47 -3.98 2.27
N HIS A 172 25.24 -3.90 2.78
CA HIS A 172 24.45 -2.69 2.61
C HIS A 172 25.08 -1.57 3.44
N ASN A 173 25.49 -0.54 2.72
CA ASN A 173 26.05 0.69 3.26
C ASN A 173 24.87 1.45 3.89
N VAL A 174 24.48 1.09 5.11
CA VAL A 174 23.47 1.82 5.90
C VAL A 174 23.93 3.27 5.94
N GLY A 175 23.13 4.13 5.30
CA GLY A 175 23.47 5.52 5.03
C GLY A 175 24.06 6.20 6.26
N LYS A 176 25.26 6.76 6.10
CA LYS A 176 25.83 7.73 7.05
C LYS A 176 24.83 8.87 7.17
N ARG A 177 24.03 8.89 8.24
CA ARG A 177 23.33 10.10 8.66
C ARG A 177 24.39 11.16 8.92
N SER A 178 24.43 12.18 8.07
CA SER A 178 25.22 13.38 8.33
C SER A 178 24.75 13.98 9.66
N PRO A 179 25.66 14.35 10.58
CA PRO A 179 25.27 15.04 11.79
C PRO A 179 24.64 16.38 11.41
N LEU A 180 23.44 16.66 11.92
CA LEU A 180 22.79 17.96 11.85
C LEU A 180 23.73 18.99 12.48
N SER A 181 24.12 19.99 11.68
CA SER A 181 24.87 21.18 12.09
C SER A 181 23.95 22.29 12.54
#